data_AF-A0ABD3R6M7-F1
#
_entry.id   AF-A0ABD3R6M7-F1
#
_cell.length_a   1.000
_cell.length_b   1.000
_cell.length_c   1.000
_cell.angle_alpha   90.00
_cell.angle_beta   90.00
_cell.angle_gamma   90.00
#
_symmetry.space_group_name_H-M   'P 1'
#
loop_
_entity.id
_entity.type
_entity.pdbx_description
1 polymer ?
#
loop_
_entity_poly.entity_id
_entity_poly.type
_entity_poly.pdbx_seq_one_letter_code
_entity_poly.pdbx_strand_id
1 'polypeptide(L)'
;MPTPPTLSERNSGTNYAAGILSDAFDPPNHVDDEHTHEYFSSEIPVLRHKHMFRHSPLSKTELDEIRNRMDVLWVLAVRRPCDWAEAMKRLPYHMCMPNDIGSECPGSEFVGFEHQLELRNYTLAEFFNMKWGDWPESSNFRNLSFVSREFTYRNVFQLRRHKLGIMKQIMDAVPRNVKIVRLHELELSPEMFVKASALDTIDVLT
;
A
#
# COMPACT_ATOMS: atom_id res chain seq x y z
N MET A 1 -21.20 -2.82 13.11
CA MET A 1 -21.27 -3.22 11.68
C MET A 1 -19.96 -3.92 11.35
N PRO A 2 -19.92 -4.94 10.48
CA PRO A 2 -18.64 -5.48 10.03
C PRO A 2 -17.81 -4.35 9.41
N THR A 3 -16.55 -4.31 9.80
CA THR A 3 -15.68 -3.16 9.60
C THR A 3 -14.97 -3.23 8.25
N PRO A 4 -14.91 -2.15 7.45
CA PRO A 4 -14.23 -2.15 6.17
C PRO A 4 -12.71 -1.93 6.33
N PRO A 5 -11.86 -2.96 6.19
CA PRO A 5 -10.41 -2.77 6.25
C PRO A 5 -9.93 -1.86 5.09
N THR A 6 -8.92 -1.03 5.34
CA THR A 6 -8.40 -0.06 4.35
C THR A 6 -7.02 -0.48 3.81
N LEU A 7 -6.95 -0.80 2.53
CA LEU A 7 -5.74 -1.26 1.84
C LEU A 7 -5.26 -0.19 0.87
N SER A 8 -3.97 0.10 0.84
CA SER A 8 -3.46 0.98 -0.21
C SER A 8 -1.97 0.83 -0.49
N GLU A 9 -1.52 1.51 -1.53
CA GLU A 9 -0.11 1.88 -1.66
C GLU A 9 0.29 2.79 -0.48
N ARG A 10 1.53 2.69 -0.01
CA ARG A 10 2.07 3.61 0.99
C ARG A 10 1.98 5.06 0.50
N ASN A 11 1.80 6.02 1.41
CA ASN A 11 1.70 7.46 1.10
C ASN A 11 0.52 7.87 0.19
N SER A 12 -0.45 6.98 -0.04
CA SER A 12 -1.71 7.30 -0.73
C SER A 12 -2.80 7.92 0.17
N GLY A 13 -2.50 8.14 1.46
CA GLY A 13 -3.46 8.70 2.42
C GLY A 13 -4.19 7.67 3.26
N THR A 14 -3.68 6.44 3.34
CA THR A 14 -4.26 5.32 4.11
C THR A 14 -4.57 5.68 5.55
N ASN A 15 -3.64 6.34 6.25
CA ASN A 15 -3.82 6.71 7.65
C ASN A 15 -4.91 7.76 7.82
N TYR A 16 -5.01 8.71 6.89
CA TYR A 16 -6.04 9.73 6.90
C TYR A 16 -7.42 9.13 6.64
N ALA A 17 -7.52 8.25 5.64
CA ALA A 17 -8.75 7.50 5.36
C ALA A 17 -9.16 6.59 6.53
N ALA A 18 -8.22 5.85 7.12
CA ALA A 18 -8.47 5.01 8.27
C ALA A 18 -8.92 5.81 9.49
N GLY A 19 -8.33 6.99 9.75
CA GLY A 19 -8.74 7.89 10.84
C GLY A 19 -10.15 8.46 10.66
N ILE A 20 -10.55 8.81 9.44
CA ILE A 20 -11.93 9.23 9.17
C ILE A 20 -12.91 8.06 9.37
N LEU A 21 -12.52 6.85 8.96
CA LEU A 21 -13.34 5.66 9.12
C LEU A 21 -13.43 5.19 10.57
N SER A 22 -12.40 5.38 11.39
CA SER A 22 -12.40 4.95 12.80
C SER A 22 -13.42 5.69 13.67
N ASP A 23 -13.86 6.87 13.24
CA ASP A 23 -14.93 7.62 13.93
C ASP A 23 -16.32 7.10 13.57
N ALA A 24 -16.45 6.41 12.42
CA ALA A 24 -17.72 5.95 11.87
C ALA A 24 -17.93 4.43 12.00
N PHE A 25 -16.85 3.66 12.16
CA PHE A 25 -16.82 2.21 12.26
C PHE A 25 -15.89 1.81 13.40
N ASP A 26 -16.09 0.63 14.00
CA ASP A 26 -15.07 0.04 14.89
C ASP A 26 -13.72 0.01 14.15
N PRO A 27 -12.56 0.06 14.81
CA PRO A 27 -11.28 0.22 14.12
C PRO A 27 -11.07 -0.84 13.02
N PRO A 28 -10.88 -0.44 11.74
CA PRO A 28 -10.75 -1.36 10.60
C PRO A 28 -9.49 -2.21 10.60
N ASN A 29 -8.49 -1.78 11.36
CA ASN A 29 -7.22 -2.46 11.47
C ASN A 29 -6.99 -2.87 12.92
N HIS A 30 -6.59 -4.13 13.12
CA HIS A 30 -6.07 -4.57 14.41
C HIS A 30 -4.62 -4.13 14.54
N VAL A 31 -4.25 -3.48 15.64
CA VAL A 31 -2.84 -3.25 15.95
C VAL A 31 -2.31 -4.48 16.68
N ASP A 32 -1.08 -4.95 16.42
CA ASP A 32 -0.48 -5.95 17.32
C ASP A 32 -0.43 -5.43 18.76
N ASP A 33 -0.32 -6.38 19.70
CA ASP A 33 -0.17 -6.09 21.13
C ASP A 33 1.01 -5.15 21.42
N GLU A 34 2.06 -5.17 20.58
CA GLU A 34 3.23 -4.29 20.67
C GLU A 34 2.99 -2.87 20.13
N HIS A 35 1.82 -2.60 19.52
CA HIS A 35 1.44 -1.33 18.91
C HIS A 35 2.39 -0.84 17.79
N THR A 36 3.03 -1.78 17.11
CA THR A 36 4.05 -1.51 16.09
C THR A 36 3.51 -1.68 14.67
N HIS A 37 2.51 -2.53 14.46
CA HIS A 37 1.93 -2.77 13.13
C HIS A 37 0.40 -2.77 13.15
N GLU A 38 -0.18 -2.00 12.22
CA GLU A 38 -1.61 -2.12 11.87
C GLU A 38 -1.80 -3.22 10.81
N TYR A 39 -2.62 -4.21 11.16
CA TYR A 39 -3.04 -5.30 10.30
C TYR A 39 -4.35 -4.98 9.59
N PHE A 40 -4.37 -5.22 8.28
CA PHE A 40 -5.57 -5.10 7.45
C PHE A 40 -6.48 -6.33 7.62
N SER A 41 -5.89 -7.52 7.69
CA SER A 41 -6.59 -8.74 8.08
C SER A 41 -5.57 -9.74 8.63
N SER A 42 -5.78 -10.25 9.84
CA SER A 42 -5.01 -11.37 10.37
C SER A 42 -5.33 -12.69 9.66
N GLU A 43 -6.46 -12.73 8.95
CA GLU A 43 -7.04 -13.93 8.35
C GLU A 43 -6.72 -14.09 6.87
N ILE A 44 -6.23 -13.04 6.20
CA ILE A 44 -5.76 -13.08 4.81
C ILE A 44 -4.24 -12.86 4.83
N PRO A 45 -3.41 -13.92 4.89
CA PRO A 45 -1.97 -13.78 5.11
C PRO A 45 -1.27 -12.90 4.06
N VAL A 46 -1.73 -12.94 2.82
CA VAL A 46 -1.21 -12.12 1.71
C VAL A 46 -1.49 -10.62 1.89
N LEU A 47 -2.51 -10.27 2.68
CA LEU A 47 -2.96 -8.90 2.93
C LEU A 47 -2.93 -8.60 4.43
N ARG A 48 -1.85 -9.04 5.07
CA ARG A 48 -1.64 -8.84 6.51
C ARG A 48 -1.56 -7.37 6.87
N HIS A 49 -0.92 -6.53 6.06
CA HIS A 49 -0.69 -5.11 6.38
C HIS A 49 -1.58 -4.17 5.55
N LYS A 50 -1.93 -3.01 6.12
CA LYS A 50 -2.68 -1.94 5.41
C LYS A 50 -1.97 -1.39 4.17
N HIS A 51 -0.65 -1.59 4.07
CA HIS A 51 0.14 -1.20 2.91
C HIS A 51 0.52 -2.43 2.09
N MET A 52 0.35 -2.33 0.77
CA MET A 52 0.66 -3.42 -0.15
C MET A 52 2.16 -3.59 -0.37
N PHE A 53 2.78 -4.50 0.39
CA PHE A 53 4.20 -4.86 0.22
C PHE A 53 4.44 -5.91 -0.87
N ARG A 54 3.39 -6.57 -1.37
CA ARG A 54 3.45 -7.60 -2.41
C ARG A 54 4.19 -7.16 -3.67
N HIS A 55 5.07 -8.01 -4.19
CA HIS A 55 5.86 -7.79 -5.41
C HIS A 55 5.32 -8.55 -6.61
N SER A 56 4.85 -9.77 -6.42
CA SER A 56 4.33 -10.58 -7.52
C SER A 56 2.83 -10.36 -7.74
N PRO A 57 2.31 -10.59 -8.96
CA PRO A 57 0.87 -10.73 -9.15
C PRO A 57 0.26 -11.73 -8.17
N LEU A 58 -1.00 -11.51 -7.79
CA LEU A 58 -1.70 -12.43 -6.90
C LEU A 58 -1.97 -13.73 -7.66
N SER A 59 -1.61 -14.84 -7.05
CA SER A 59 -1.92 -16.17 -7.54
C SER A 59 -3.42 -16.42 -7.53
N LYS A 60 -3.86 -17.44 -8.26
CA LYS A 60 -5.26 -17.85 -8.28
C LYS A 60 -5.79 -18.17 -6.88
N THR A 61 -5.02 -18.87 -6.07
CA THR A 61 -5.39 -19.23 -4.69
C THR A 61 -5.60 -17.97 -3.83
N GLU A 62 -4.68 -17.01 -3.91
CA GLU A 62 -4.81 -15.72 -3.18
C GLU A 62 -6.05 -14.94 -3.64
N LEU A 63 -6.34 -14.92 -4.94
CA LEU A 63 -7.53 -14.26 -5.47
C LEU A 63 -8.83 -14.97 -5.08
N ASP A 64 -8.83 -16.30 -5.05
CA ASP A 64 -9.99 -17.10 -4.62
C ASP A 64 -10.27 -16.89 -3.13
N GLU A 65 -9.24 -16.76 -2.29
CA GLU A 65 -9.38 -16.38 -0.88
C GLU A 65 -10.03 -15.00 -0.73
N ILE A 66 -9.56 -14.01 -1.48
CA ILE A 66 -10.15 -12.66 -1.51
C ILE A 66 -11.62 -12.69 -1.97
N ARG A 67 -11.94 -13.45 -3.01
CA ARG A 67 -13.32 -13.60 -3.53
C ARG A 67 -14.29 -14.15 -2.50
N ASN A 68 -13.83 -15.05 -1.65
CA ASN A 68 -14.68 -15.69 -0.65
C ASN A 68 -14.95 -14.79 0.56
N ARG A 69 -14.26 -13.64 0.68
CA ARG A 69 -14.43 -12.66 1.76
C ARG A 69 -15.47 -11.61 1.40
N MET A 70 -16.72 -12.06 1.35
CA MET A 70 -17.89 -11.19 1.11
C MET A 70 -18.22 -10.28 2.30
N ASP A 71 -17.69 -10.63 3.48
CA ASP A 71 -17.80 -9.88 4.73
C ASP A 71 -16.86 -8.66 4.82
N VAL A 72 -15.99 -8.49 3.81
CA VAL A 72 -14.98 -7.44 3.75
C VAL A 72 -15.36 -6.39 2.71
N LEU A 73 -15.38 -5.11 3.11
CA LEU A 73 -15.41 -3.97 2.18
C LEU A 73 -14.00 -3.41 2.04
N TRP A 74 -13.45 -3.53 0.83
CA TRP A 74 -12.09 -3.17 0.47
C TRP A 74 -12.00 -1.67 0.15
N VAL A 75 -11.48 -0.88 1.09
CA VAL A 75 -11.27 0.56 0.86
C VAL A 75 -9.88 0.78 0.28
N LEU A 76 -9.82 1.11 -1.01
CA LEU A 76 -8.59 1.30 -1.78
C LEU A 76 -8.22 2.78 -1.88
N ALA A 77 -7.32 3.25 -1.01
CA ALA A 77 -6.87 4.64 -1.04
C ALA A 77 -5.87 4.88 -2.18
N VAL A 78 -6.13 5.90 -3.01
CA VAL A 78 -5.28 6.29 -4.13
C VAL A 78 -5.05 7.80 -4.12
N ARG A 79 -3.87 8.21 -4.59
CA ARG A 79 -3.48 9.62 -4.71
C ARG A 79 -3.14 9.98 -6.16
N ARG A 80 -3.18 11.25 -6.58
CA ARG A 80 -2.73 11.60 -7.94
C ARG A 80 -1.24 11.22 -8.13
N PRO A 81 -0.79 10.83 -9.34
CA PRO A 81 0.58 10.38 -9.60
C PRO A 81 1.67 11.28 -9.01
N CYS A 82 1.64 12.57 -9.36
CA CYS A 82 2.65 13.52 -8.92
C CYS A 82 2.58 13.78 -7.41
N ASP A 83 1.38 13.99 -6.85
CA ASP A 83 1.23 14.23 -5.41
C ASP A 83 1.70 13.04 -4.56
N TRP A 84 1.48 11.82 -5.05
CA TRP A 84 1.98 10.61 -4.41
C TRP A 84 3.49 10.56 -4.44
N ALA A 85 4.11 10.77 -5.60
CA ALA A 85 5.56 10.78 -5.72
C ALA A 85 6.20 11.89 -4.87
N GLU A 86 5.57 13.06 -4.78
CA GLU A 86 6.01 14.12 -3.88
C GLU A 86 5.90 13.70 -2.40
N ALA A 87 4.82 13.03 -2.01
CA ALA A 87 4.66 12.50 -0.66
C ALA A 87 5.71 11.44 -0.31
N MET A 88 6.03 10.55 -1.28
CA MET A 88 7.15 9.63 -1.17
C MET A 88 8.45 10.37 -0.85
N LYS A 89 8.76 11.43 -1.61
CA LYS A 89 9.97 12.25 -1.41
C LYS A 89 10.03 12.92 -0.04
N ARG A 90 8.90 13.43 0.47
CA ARG A 90 8.83 14.16 1.75
C ARG A 90 9.12 13.28 2.97
N LEU A 91 8.86 11.97 2.88
CA LEU A 91 9.10 11.00 3.95
C LEU A 91 10.21 10.00 3.55
N PRO A 92 11.47 10.46 3.41
CA PRO A 92 12.56 9.68 2.85
C PRO A 92 13.06 8.55 3.75
N TYR A 93 12.81 8.63 5.05
CA TYR A 93 13.07 7.54 6.00
C TYR A 93 12.28 6.26 5.63
N HIS A 94 11.24 6.43 4.82
CA HIS A 94 10.46 5.32 4.31
C HIS A 94 10.82 4.96 2.88
N MET A 95 11.90 5.51 2.32
CA MET A 95 12.39 5.21 0.98
C MET A 95 13.57 4.26 1.03
N CYS A 96 13.63 3.37 0.05
CA CYS A 96 14.65 2.35 -0.11
C CYS A 96 15.26 2.58 -1.49
N MET A 97 16.52 3.02 -1.56
CA MET A 97 17.23 3.15 -2.84
C MET A 97 18.13 1.94 -3.06
N PRO A 98 18.26 1.46 -4.30
CA PRO A 98 19.18 0.38 -4.59
C PRO A 98 20.60 0.85 -4.29
N ASN A 99 21.26 0.14 -3.39
CA ASN A 99 22.70 0.23 -3.20
C ASN A 99 23.38 -0.91 -3.97
N ASP A 100 24.60 -0.67 -4.42
CA ASP A 100 25.42 -1.66 -5.12
C ASP A 100 25.92 -2.82 -4.21
N ILE A 101 25.36 -2.96 -3.01
CA ILE A 101 25.68 -4.04 -2.05
C ILE A 101 25.37 -5.43 -2.63
N GLY A 102 24.34 -5.54 -3.47
CA GLY A 102 24.06 -6.78 -4.21
C GLY A 102 25.09 -7.13 -5.29
N SER A 103 25.97 -6.20 -5.65
CA SER A 103 27.09 -6.41 -6.58
C SER A 103 28.38 -6.86 -5.86
N GLU A 104 28.53 -6.54 -4.58
CA GLU A 104 29.64 -6.99 -3.73
C GLU A 104 29.60 -8.51 -3.46
N CYS A 105 28.44 -9.15 -3.71
CA CYS A 105 28.29 -10.61 -3.82
C CYS A 105 28.03 -11.00 -5.28
N PRO A 106 29.07 -11.18 -6.12
CA PRO A 106 28.90 -11.56 -7.52
C PRO A 106 28.05 -12.82 -7.65
N GLY A 107 26.94 -12.73 -8.39
CA GLY A 107 25.96 -13.82 -8.56
C GLY A 107 24.70 -13.71 -7.72
N SER A 108 24.58 -12.71 -6.82
CA SER A 108 23.33 -12.48 -6.08
C SER A 108 22.24 -11.93 -7.00
N GLU A 109 21.08 -12.61 -7.00
CA GLU A 109 19.84 -12.14 -7.64
C GLU A 109 19.18 -10.98 -6.87
N PHE A 110 19.71 -10.63 -5.70
CA PHE A 110 19.15 -9.59 -4.84
C PHE A 110 19.93 -8.26 -4.93
N VAL A 111 19.24 -7.16 -4.63
CA VAL A 111 19.82 -5.81 -4.47
C VAL A 111 19.58 -5.36 -3.04
N GLY A 112 20.60 -4.75 -2.43
CA GLY A 112 20.49 -4.17 -1.10
C GLY A 112 19.86 -2.79 -1.15
N PHE A 113 19.08 -2.44 -0.14
CA PHE A 113 18.38 -1.17 -0.04
C PHE A 113 18.54 -0.55 1.33
N GLU A 114 18.78 0.75 1.36
CA GLU A 114 18.89 1.52 2.60
C GLU A 114 17.93 2.70 2.66
N HIS A 115 17.64 3.12 3.89
CA HIS A 115 16.89 4.34 4.16
C HIS A 115 17.74 5.57 3.85
N GLN A 116 17.31 6.35 2.85
CA GLN A 116 18.09 7.47 2.34
C GLN A 116 17.50 8.81 2.75
N LEU A 117 17.86 9.30 3.94
CA LEU A 117 17.48 10.65 4.41
C LEU A 117 17.93 11.76 3.47
N GLU A 118 19.01 11.54 2.72
CA GLU A 118 19.61 12.47 1.77
C GLU A 118 18.76 12.71 0.52
N LEU A 119 17.73 11.90 0.27
CA LEU A 119 16.78 12.12 -0.83
C LEU A 119 16.00 13.44 -0.72
N ARG A 120 16.06 14.12 0.43
CA ARG A 120 15.57 15.50 0.58
C ARG A 120 16.32 16.48 -0.32
N ASN A 121 17.61 16.22 -0.57
CA ASN A 121 18.51 17.11 -1.30
C ASN A 121 18.29 17.09 -2.81
N TYR A 122 17.70 16.01 -3.34
CA TYR A 122 17.34 15.92 -4.75
C TYR A 122 16.18 16.86 -5.08
N THR A 123 16.16 17.40 -6.29
CA THR A 123 14.99 18.07 -6.84
C THR A 123 13.87 17.05 -7.10
N LEU A 124 12.63 17.53 -7.23
CA LEU A 124 11.50 16.64 -7.56
C LEU A 124 11.66 16.00 -8.95
N ALA A 125 12.23 16.73 -9.90
CA ALA A 125 12.48 16.23 -11.24
C ALA A 125 13.55 15.11 -11.26
N GLU A 126 14.62 15.27 -10.51
CA GLU A 126 15.63 14.21 -10.35
C GLU A 126 15.01 12.98 -9.69
N PHE A 127 14.28 13.20 -8.58
CA PHE A 127 13.58 12.16 -7.84
C PHE A 127 12.65 11.31 -8.72
N PHE A 128 11.89 11.95 -9.61
CA PHE A 128 11.00 11.27 -10.56
C PHE A 128 11.71 10.39 -11.58
N ASN A 129 13.01 10.59 -11.80
CA ASN A 129 13.79 9.86 -12.79
C ASN A 129 14.78 8.87 -12.17
N MET A 130 14.94 8.87 -10.85
CA MET A 130 15.82 7.91 -10.18
C MET A 130 15.29 6.49 -10.36
N LYS A 131 16.17 5.49 -10.36
CA LYS A 131 15.79 4.08 -10.27
C LYS A 131 15.28 3.77 -8.86
N TRP A 132 14.28 2.90 -8.76
CA TRP A 132 13.64 2.51 -7.51
C TRP A 132 13.73 1.01 -7.30
N GLY A 133 13.69 0.56 -6.05
CA GLY A 133 13.27 -0.79 -5.73
C GLY A 133 12.06 -0.77 -4.81
N ASP A 134 11.34 -1.88 -4.79
CA ASP A 134 10.22 -2.05 -3.89
C ASP A 134 10.67 -2.25 -2.42
N TRP A 135 9.75 -2.04 -1.48
CA TRP A 135 9.98 -2.43 -0.09
C TRP A 135 9.89 -3.93 0.07
N PRO A 136 10.75 -4.58 0.88
CA PRO A 136 10.65 -6.01 1.14
C PRO A 136 9.28 -6.41 1.68
N GLU A 137 8.81 -7.61 1.29
CA GLU A 137 7.58 -8.20 1.82
C GLU A 137 7.70 -8.57 3.32
N SER A 138 8.93 -8.80 3.81
CA SER A 138 9.21 -9.13 5.22
C SER A 138 9.73 -7.91 5.97
N SER A 139 8.85 -7.30 6.77
CA SER A 139 9.16 -6.18 7.65
C SER A 139 10.08 -6.59 8.79
N ASN A 140 11.39 -6.50 8.57
CA ASN A 140 12.30 -6.04 9.61
C ASN A 140 12.83 -4.69 9.14
N PHE A 141 12.26 -3.60 9.67
CA PHE A 141 12.58 -2.20 9.39
C PHE A 141 14.00 -1.80 9.86
N ARG A 142 14.99 -2.68 9.68
CA ARG A 142 16.40 -2.36 9.91
C ARG A 142 16.94 -1.60 8.70
N ASN A 143 18.01 -0.85 8.93
CA ASN A 143 18.62 0.06 7.97
C ASN A 143 18.94 -0.53 6.59
N LEU A 144 19.07 -1.86 6.49
CA LEU A 144 19.35 -2.58 5.26
C LEU A 144 18.29 -3.65 5.00
N SER A 145 17.78 -3.71 3.79
CA SER A 145 16.89 -4.79 3.34
C SER A 145 17.24 -5.26 1.93
N PHE A 146 16.84 -6.49 1.58
CA PHE A 146 17.15 -7.08 0.27
C PHE A 146 15.86 -7.46 -0.47
N VAL A 147 15.81 -7.14 -1.77
CA VAL A 147 14.75 -7.62 -2.68
C VAL A 147 15.36 -8.11 -3.99
N SER A 148 14.64 -8.97 -4.73
CA SER A 148 15.09 -9.44 -6.04
C SER A 148 15.35 -8.26 -6.99
N ARG A 149 16.35 -8.40 -7.86
CA ARG A 149 16.66 -7.46 -8.96
C ARG A 149 15.43 -7.22 -9.86
N GLU A 150 14.54 -8.20 -9.95
CA GLU A 150 13.30 -8.14 -10.71
C GLU A 150 12.29 -7.13 -10.13
N PHE A 151 12.44 -6.77 -8.84
CA PHE A 151 11.61 -5.77 -8.16
C PHE A 151 12.30 -4.40 -8.10
N THR A 152 13.11 -4.12 -9.12
CA THR A 152 13.65 -2.79 -9.39
C THR A 152 12.99 -2.16 -10.61
N TYR A 153 12.68 -0.88 -10.48
CA TYR A 153 11.88 -0.11 -11.42
C TYR A 153 12.67 1.08 -11.93
N ARG A 154 12.47 1.42 -13.20
CA ARG A 154 13.09 2.56 -13.88
C ARG A 154 12.84 3.87 -13.13
N ASN A 155 11.65 4.03 -12.56
CA ASN A 155 11.29 5.19 -11.75
C ASN A 155 10.13 4.92 -10.80
N VAL A 156 9.86 5.92 -9.94
CA VAL A 156 8.80 5.89 -8.92
C VAL A 156 7.41 5.62 -9.54
N PHE A 157 7.17 6.08 -10.76
CA PHE A 157 5.89 5.87 -11.45
C PHE A 157 5.74 4.46 -12.00
N GLN A 158 6.83 3.80 -12.40
CA GLN A 158 6.79 2.40 -12.80
C GLN A 158 6.53 1.50 -11.59
N LEU A 159 7.21 1.75 -10.47
CA LEU A 159 6.90 1.10 -9.18
C LEU A 159 5.42 1.26 -8.84
N ARG A 160 4.91 2.49 -8.94
CA ARG A 160 3.51 2.77 -8.67
C ARG A 160 2.56 2.01 -9.60
N ARG A 161 2.81 2.04 -10.90
CA ARG A 161 1.99 1.31 -11.88
C ARG A 161 1.91 -0.17 -11.55
N HIS A 162 3.03 -0.75 -11.11
CA HIS A 162 3.10 -2.14 -10.69
C HIS A 162 2.20 -2.41 -9.48
N LYS A 163 2.30 -1.60 -8.42
CA LYS A 163 1.44 -1.70 -7.23
C LYS A 163 -0.04 -1.52 -7.52
N LEU A 164 -0.38 -0.51 -8.32
CA LEU A 164 -1.75 -0.32 -8.79
C LEU A 164 -2.25 -1.51 -9.63
N GLY A 165 -1.37 -2.19 -10.38
CA GLY A 165 -1.70 -3.41 -11.10
C GLY A 165 -2.07 -4.58 -10.18
N ILE A 166 -1.46 -4.67 -9.00
CA ILE A 166 -1.83 -5.66 -7.98
C ILE A 166 -3.17 -5.28 -7.33
N MET A 167 -3.36 -4.01 -6.96
CA MET A 167 -4.65 -3.52 -6.45
C MET A 167 -5.80 -3.75 -7.45
N LYS A 168 -5.53 -3.60 -8.75
CA LYS A 168 -6.52 -3.87 -9.80
C LYS A 168 -6.96 -5.35 -9.80
N GLN A 169 -6.08 -6.30 -9.50
CA GLN A 169 -6.46 -7.71 -9.42
C GLN A 169 -7.49 -7.96 -8.30
N ILE A 170 -7.37 -7.24 -7.17
CA ILE A 170 -8.35 -7.25 -6.08
C ILE A 170 -9.67 -6.63 -6.56
N MET A 171 -9.60 -5.47 -7.23
CA MET A 171 -10.78 -4.82 -7.80
C MET A 171 -11.55 -5.73 -8.76
N ASP A 172 -10.82 -6.47 -9.61
CA ASP A 172 -11.42 -7.39 -10.57
C ASP A 172 -11.97 -8.65 -9.89
N ALA A 173 -11.39 -9.08 -8.77
CA ALA A 173 -11.83 -10.24 -8.01
C ALA A 173 -13.11 -9.98 -7.22
N VAL A 174 -13.25 -8.80 -6.60
CA VAL A 174 -14.37 -8.44 -5.72
C VAL A 174 -14.96 -7.07 -6.07
N PRO A 175 -15.44 -6.86 -7.31
CA PRO A 175 -15.80 -5.53 -7.81
C PRO A 175 -16.96 -4.86 -7.06
N ARG A 176 -17.82 -5.66 -6.41
CA ARG A 176 -18.96 -5.16 -5.62
C ARG A 176 -18.57 -4.77 -4.19
N ASN A 177 -17.44 -5.28 -3.71
CA ASN A 177 -16.98 -5.10 -2.34
C ASN A 177 -15.77 -4.16 -2.27
N VAL A 178 -15.59 -3.29 -3.27
CA VAL A 178 -14.45 -2.35 -3.35
C VAL A 178 -14.93 -0.92 -3.44
N LYS A 179 -14.30 -0.05 -2.64
CA LYS A 179 -14.47 1.42 -2.71
C LYS A 179 -13.13 2.08 -2.93
N ILE A 180 -13.03 2.87 -3.99
CA ILE A 180 -11.83 3.65 -4.27
C ILE A 180 -11.96 4.99 -3.55
N VAL A 181 -10.93 5.34 -2.80
CA VAL A 181 -10.86 6.62 -2.10
C VAL A 181 -9.76 7.45 -2.72
N ARG A 182 -10.13 8.52 -3.41
CA ARG A 182 -9.12 9.47 -3.87
C ARG A 182 -8.85 10.46 -2.75
N LEU A 183 -7.60 10.53 -2.28
CA LEU A 183 -7.25 11.36 -1.12
C LEU A 183 -7.76 12.80 -1.26
N HIS A 184 -7.61 13.41 -2.42
CA HIS A 184 -8.08 14.78 -2.67
C HIS A 184 -9.60 14.93 -2.54
N GLU A 185 -10.38 13.92 -2.97
CA GLU A 185 -11.84 13.94 -2.83
C GLU A 185 -12.24 13.77 -1.35
N LEU A 186 -11.53 12.90 -0.63
CA LEU A 186 -11.73 12.68 0.80
C LEU A 186 -11.40 13.93 1.64
N GLU A 187 -10.32 14.63 1.31
CA GLU A 187 -9.93 15.90 1.96
C GLU A 187 -10.99 17.00 1.79
N LEU A 188 -11.70 17.01 0.66
CA LEU A 188 -12.75 18.00 0.38
C LEU A 188 -14.07 17.68 1.07
N SER A 189 -14.42 16.41 1.26
CA SER A 189 -15.75 16.03 1.75
C SER A 189 -15.74 14.69 2.52
N PRO A 190 -15.12 14.64 3.71
CA PRO A 190 -14.99 13.41 4.49
C PRO A 190 -16.34 12.81 4.88
N GLU A 191 -17.32 13.67 5.22
CA GLU A 191 -18.70 13.29 5.58
C GLU A 191 -19.41 12.48 4.49
N MET A 192 -19.21 12.86 3.22
CA MET A 192 -19.84 12.20 2.07
C MET A 192 -19.28 10.80 1.85
N PHE A 193 -17.98 10.64 2.11
CA PHE A 193 -17.32 9.35 2.02
C PHE A 193 -17.84 8.37 3.10
N VAL A 194 -18.02 8.85 4.34
CA VAL A 194 -18.60 8.05 5.43
C VAL A 194 -20.02 7.61 5.08
N LYS A 195 -20.87 8.54 4.61
CA LYS A 195 -22.26 8.23 4.22
C LYS A 195 -22.34 7.21 3.07
N ALA A 196 -21.51 7.35 2.05
CA ALA A 196 -21.45 6.39 0.94
C ALA A 196 -21.05 5.00 1.45
N SER A 197 -19.97 4.92 2.23
CA SER A 197 -19.46 3.66 2.78
C SER A 197 -20.48 2.95 3.68
N ALA A 198 -21.25 3.71 4.46
CA ALA A 198 -22.29 3.17 5.34
C ALA A 198 -23.47 2.58 4.54
N LEU A 199 -23.90 3.24 3.46
CA LEU A 199 -25.01 2.75 2.62
C LEU A 199 -24.65 1.45 1.90
N ASP A 200 -23.42 1.36 1.37
CA ASP A 200 -22.96 0.15 0.68
C ASP A 200 -22.77 -1.05 1.61
N THR A 201 -22.48 -0.81 2.90
CA THR A 201 -22.36 -1.89 3.89
C THR A 201 -23.72 -2.54 4.18
N ILE A 202 -24.82 -1.80 4.04
CA ILE A 202 -26.18 -2.32 4.22
C ILE A 202 -26.54 -3.24 3.05
N ASP A 203 -26.21 -2.87 1.82
CA ASP A 203 -26.50 -3.65 0.61
C ASP A 203 -25.68 -4.95 0.50
N VAL A 204 -24.51 -5.02 1.16
CA VAL A 204 -23.69 -6.25 1.21
C VAL A 204 -24.23 -7.27 2.23
N LEU A 205 -25.03 -6.82 3.22
CA LEU A 205 -25.56 -7.66 4.29
C LEU A 205 -27.00 -8.17 4.04
N THR A 206 -27.60 -7.83 2.90
CA THR A 206 -28.93 -8.29 2.44
C THR A 206 -28.81 -9.18 1.21
#